data_AF-A0A4Q0LM72-F1
#
_entry.id   AF-A0A4Q0LM72-F1
#
_cell.length_a   1.000
_cell.length_b   1.000
_cell.length_c   1.000
_cell.angle_alpha   90.00
_cell.angle_beta   90.00
_cell.angle_gamma   90.00
#
_symmetry.space_group_name_H-M   'P 1'
#
loop_
_entity.id
_entity.type
_entity.pdbx_description
1 polymer ?
#
loop_
_entity_poly.entity_id
_entity_poly.type
_entity_poly.pdbx_seq_one_letter_code
_entity_poly.pdbx_strand_id
1 'polypeptide(L)' 'ELQQAVNNLLEAELTAFLGYDPYARNGWNTGNSRNGAYFRKVDTQFGPIEVQVPRDRNGQFHQHTLP' A
#
# COMPACT_ATOMS: atom_id res chain seq x y z
N GLU A 1 6.46 -11.64 -11.11
CA GLU A 1 5.25 -11.08 -11.76
C GLU A 1 4.07 -10.86 -10.81
N LEU A 2 3.30 -11.89 -10.39
CA LEU A 2 2.07 -11.67 -9.59
C LEU A 2 2.30 -10.88 -8.30
N GLN A 3 3.27 -11.29 -7.49
CA GLN A 3 3.61 -10.60 -6.23
C GLN A 3 3.94 -9.11 -6.47
N GLN A 4 4.73 -8.82 -7.50
CA GLN A 4 5.10 -7.44 -7.83
C GLN A 4 3.87 -6.63 -8.29
N ALA A 5 2.99 -7.24 -9.10
CA ALA A 5 1.76 -6.59 -9.55
C ALA A 5 0.84 -6.24 -8.37
N VAL A 6 0.66 -7.15 -7.41
CA VAL A 6 -0.14 -6.90 -6.21
C VAL A 6 0.49 -5.82 -5.34
N ASN A 7 1.81 -5.86 -5.13
CA ASN A 7 2.50 -4.82 -4.35
C ASN A 7 2.37 -3.43 -5.01
N ASN A 8 2.52 -3.34 -6.33
CA ASN A 8 2.34 -2.09 -7.06
C ASN A 8 0.91 -1.57 -6.97
N LEU A 9 -0.08 -2.46 -7.03
CA LEU A 9 -1.49 -2.09 -6.89
C LEU A 9 -1.79 -1.55 -5.49
N LEU A 10 -1.26 -2.17 -4.44
CA LEU A 10 -1.42 -1.70 -3.06
C LEU A 10 -0.78 -0.32 -2.83
N GLU A 11 0.41 -0.07 -3.40
CA GLU A 11 1.05 1.25 -3.35
C GLU A 11 0.24 2.31 -4.13
N ALA A 12 -0.36 1.91 -5.26
CA ALA A 12 -1.27 2.77 -6.01
C ALA A 12 -2.54 3.10 -5.22
N GLU A 13 -3.11 2.14 -4.48
CA GLU A 13 -4.25 2.38 -3.59
C GLU A 13 -3.88 3.38 -2.48
N LEU A 14 -2.74 3.22 -1.81
CA LEU A 14 -2.31 4.18 -0.79
C LEU A 14 -2.06 5.57 -1.38
N THR A 15 -1.53 5.64 -2.60
CA THR A 15 -1.34 6.89 -3.33
C THR A 15 -2.67 7.56 -3.65
N ALA A 16 -3.67 6.81 -4.10
CA ALA A 16 -5.01 7.31 -4.35
C ALA A 16 -5.70 7.78 -3.06
N PHE A 17 -5.53 7.05 -1.96
CA PHE A 17 -6.05 7.41 -0.64
C PHE A 17 -5.44 8.71 -0.09
N LEU A 18 -4.11 8.83 -0.15
CA LEU A 18 -3.41 10.02 0.34
C LEU A 18 -3.54 11.23 -0.61
N GLY A 19 -3.79 10.98 -1.90
CA GLY A 19 -3.91 12.02 -2.92
C GLY A 19 -2.58 12.61 -3.41
N TYR A 20 -1.46 11.95 -3.13
CA TYR A 20 -0.14 12.41 -3.58
C TYR A 20 0.86 11.26 -3.70
N ASP A 21 1.80 11.35 -4.65
CA ASP A 21 2.86 10.37 -4.88
C ASP A 21 3.91 10.30 -3.75
N PRO A 22 4.67 9.19 -3.64
CA PRO A 22 5.77 9.11 -2.68
C PRO A 22 6.73 10.29 -2.82
N TYR A 23 7.08 10.92 -1.69
CA TYR A 23 7.98 12.08 -1.60
C TYR A 23 7.49 13.37 -2.30
N ALA A 24 6.27 13.40 -2.83
CA ALA A 24 5.73 14.59 -3.46
C ALA A 24 5.49 15.72 -2.44
N ARG A 25 5.82 16.96 -2.82
CA ARG A 25 5.74 18.14 -1.94
C ARG A 25 4.31 18.48 -1.50
N ASN A 26 3.33 18.15 -2.33
CA ASN A 26 1.91 18.31 -1.99
C ASN A 26 1.47 17.44 -0.79
N GLY A 27 2.24 16.41 -0.42
CA GLY A 27 2.02 15.62 0.79
C GLY A 27 2.47 16.29 2.09
N TRP A 28 3.28 17.36 2.00
CA TRP A 28 3.83 18.01 3.19
C TRP A 28 2.76 18.80 3.94
N ASN A 29 2.77 18.72 5.27
CA ASN A 29 1.80 19.40 6.15
C ASN A 29 0.32 19.04 5.90
N THR A 30 0.04 17.91 5.25
CA THR A 30 -1.34 17.42 5.01
C THR A 30 -1.99 16.76 6.24
N GLY A 31 -1.21 16.51 7.30
CA GLY A 31 -1.68 15.84 8.52
C GLY A 31 -1.71 14.31 8.43
N ASN A 32 -1.40 13.72 7.28
CA ASN A 32 -1.21 12.27 7.14
C ASN A 32 -0.04 11.95 6.19
N SER A 33 0.65 10.84 6.44
CA SER A 33 1.83 10.45 5.67
C SER A 33 1.98 8.95 5.55
N ARG A 34 2.68 8.50 4.50
CA ARG A 34 3.11 7.10 4.40
C ARG A 34 3.99 6.74 5.60
N ASN A 35 3.82 5.54 6.16
CA ASN A 35 4.55 5.09 7.35
C ASN A 35 5.06 3.65 7.23
N GLY A 36 5.70 3.36 6.08
CA GLY A 36 6.23 2.05 5.74
C GLY A 36 5.14 1.06 5.33
N ALA A 37 5.47 -0.23 5.44
CA ALA A 37 4.61 -1.35 5.09
C ALA A 37 4.78 -2.49 6.10
N TYR A 38 3.83 -3.42 6.11
CA TYR A 38 3.98 -4.71 6.78
C TYR A 38 3.88 -5.85 5.77
N PHE A 39 4.47 -6.99 6.10
CA PHE A 39 4.47 -8.18 5.25
C PHE A 39 3.30 -9.09 5.63
N ARG A 40 2.59 -9.60 4.62
CA ARG A 40 1.52 -10.59 4.77
C ARG A 40 1.73 -11.70 3.75
N LYS A 41 1.62 -12.95 4.17
CA LYS A 41 1.56 -14.10 3.25
C LYS A 41 0.13 -14.31 2.79
N VAL A 42 -0.05 -14.48 1.48
CA VAL A 42 -1.35 -14.70 0.85
C VAL A 42 -1.27 -15.93 -0.01
N ASP A 43 -2.16 -16.89 0.24
CA ASP A 43 -2.28 -18.08 -0.58
C ASP A 43 -3.06 -17.74 -1.84
N THR A 44 -2.45 -18.00 -3.00
CA THR A 44 -3.08 -17.80 -4.31
C THR A 44 -3.18 -19.13 -5.04
N GLN A 45 -3.99 -19.18 -6.10
CA GLN A 45 -4.08 -20.36 -6.97
C GLN A 45 -2.74 -20.76 -7.62
N PHE A 46 -1.77 -19.83 -7.68
CA PHE A 46 -0.44 -20.07 -8.26
C PHE A 46 0.63 -20.31 -7.18
N GLY A 47 0.23 -20.47 -5.92
CA GLY A 47 1.11 -20.64 -4.76
C GLY A 47 1.08 -19.45 -3.79
N PRO A 48 1.73 -19.59 -2.62
CA PRO A 48 1.83 -18.53 -1.63
C PRO A 48 2.72 -17.40 -2.14
N ILE A 49 2.26 -16.16 -1.97
CA ILE A 49 3.04 -14.95 -2.24
C ILE A 49 3.22 -14.15 -0.95
N GLU A 50 4.30 -13.36 -0.89
CA GLU A 50 4.54 -12.42 0.21
C GLU A 50 4.31 -10.99 -0.27
N VAL A 51 3.26 -10.37 0.23
CA VAL A 51 2.85 -9.02 -0.17
C VAL A 51 3.25 -7.98 0.87
N GLN A 52 3.63 -6.80 0.38
CA GLN A 52 3.96 -5.63 1.18
C GLN A 52 2.74 -4.72 1.22
N VAL A 53 2.03 -4.71 2.35
CA VAL A 53 0.84 -3.89 2.53
C VAL A 53 1.27 -2.54 3.10
N PRO A 54 1.12 -1.44 2.33
CA PRO A 54 1.57 -0.14 2.77
C PRO A 54 0.55 0.45 3.75
N ARG A 55 1.00 1.40 4.58
CA ARG A 55 0.14 2.02 5.60
C ARG A 55 0.41 3.52 5.72
N ASP A 56 -0.62 4.23 6.15
CA ASP A 56 -0.52 5.63 6.53
C ASP A 56 -0.15 5.78 8.02
N ARG A 57 0.22 6.99 8.42
CA ARG A 57 0.65 7.34 9.78
C ARG A 57 -0.52 7.32 10.75
N ASN A 58 -1.71 7.70 10.27
CA ASN A 58 -2.91 7.80 11.09
C ASN A 58 -3.68 6.48 11.22
N GLY A 59 -3.28 5.44 10.47
CA GLY A 59 -3.95 4.14 10.47
C GLY A 59 -5.36 4.18 9.88
N GLN A 60 -5.61 5.11 8.96
CA GLN A 60 -6.90 5.33 8.31
C GLN A 60 -7.00 4.62 6.96
N PHE A 61 -5.88 4.18 6.39
CA PHE A 61 -5.86 3.47 5.12
C PHE A 61 -6.41 2.06 5.28
N HIS A 62 -7.44 1.75 4.52
CA HIS A 62 -7.99 0.40 4.34
C HIS A 62 -7.81 -0.02 2.89
N GLN A 63 -6.99 -1.05 2.70
CA GLN A 63 -6.74 -1.66 1.38
C GLN A 63 -7.95 -2.50 0.93
N HIS A 64 -8.23 -2.51 -0.37
CA HIS A 64 -9.38 -3.23 -0.95
C HIS A 64 -8.96 -4.42 -1.82
N THR A 65 -7.70 -4.44 -2.26
CA THR A 65 -7.14 -5.47 -3.15
C THR A 65 -7.10 -6.86 -2.51
N LEU A 66 -6.76 -6.96 -1.23
CA LEU A 66 -6.67 -8.20 -0.47
C LEU A 66 -7.91 -8.38 0.41
N PRO A 67 -8.38 -9.63 0.57
CA PRO A 67 -9.46 -9.96 1.50
C PRO A 67 -9.03 -9.88 2.98
#